data_AF-A0A937LDY7-F1
#
_entry.id   AF-A0A937LDY7-F1
#
_cell.length_a   1.000
_cell.length_b   1.000
_cell.length_c   1.000
_cell.angle_alpha   90.00
_cell.angle_beta   90.00
_cell.angle_gamma   90.00
#
_symmetry.space_group_name_H-M   'P 1'
#
loop_
_entity.id
_entity.type
_entity.pdbx_description
1 polymer ?
#
loop_
_entity_poly.entity_id
_entity_poly.type
_entity_poly.pdbx_seq_one_letter_code
_entity_poly.pdbx_strand_id
1 'polypeptide(L)' 'MALAFAAVLICSGPSHSHGKGMYDTAAEAQERADQIGCDTIHRNNGRWMPCRDERQLHQQLRKQR' A
#
# COMPACT_ATOMS: atom_id res chain seq x y z
N MET A 1 24.63 -23.62 -30.99
CA MET A 1 23.28 -23.51 -30.40
C MET A 1 23.29 -22.34 -29.42
N ALA A 2 22.85 -21.17 -29.88
CA ALA A 2 22.85 -19.96 -29.07
C ALA A 2 21.57 -19.93 -28.22
N LEU A 3 21.70 -20.19 -26.92
CA LEU A 3 20.61 -20.06 -25.96
C LEU A 3 20.51 -18.58 -25.56
N ALA A 4 19.58 -17.87 -26.17
CA ALA A 4 19.20 -16.52 -25.74
C ALA A 4 18.42 -16.63 -24.43
N PHE A 5 19.06 -16.24 -23.33
CA PHE A 5 18.39 -16.10 -22.03
C PHE A 5 17.46 -14.88 -22.10
N ALA A 6 16.16 -15.16 -22.02
CA ALA A 6 15.12 -14.15 -21.94
C ALA A 6 15.32 -13.29 -20.68
N ALA A 7 15.44 -11.97 -20.86
CA ALA A 7 15.48 -11.00 -19.79
C ALA A 7 14.14 -11.02 -19.05
N VAL A 8 14.12 -11.61 -17.85
CA VAL A 8 13.02 -11.45 -16.90
C VAL A 8 13.03 -9.99 -16.44
N LEU A 9 12.13 -9.20 -17.00
CA LEU A 9 11.71 -7.91 -16.45
C LEU A 9 11.06 -8.18 -15.09
N ILE A 10 11.88 -8.16 -14.04
CA ILE A 10 11.37 -8.00 -12.67
C ILE A 10 10.89 -6.55 -12.59
N CYS A 11 9.62 -6.33 -12.89
CA CYS A 11 8.92 -5.13 -12.46
C CYS A 11 8.88 -5.18 -10.93
N SER A 12 9.95 -4.69 -10.31
CA SER A 12 9.95 -4.28 -8.92
C SER A 12 8.91 -3.17 -8.80
N GLY A 13 7.66 -3.55 -8.54
CA GLY A 13 6.64 -2.61 -8.07
C GLY A 13 7.24 -1.80 -6.91
N PRO A 14 6.87 -0.52 -6.76
CA PRO A 14 7.53 0.39 -5.85
C PRO A 14 7.69 -0.28 -4.49
N SER A 15 8.93 -0.55 -4.14
CA SER A 15 9.30 -1.07 -2.84
C SER A 15 8.89 0.00 -1.83
N HIS A 16 7.69 -0.15 -1.28
CA HIS A 16 7.11 0.67 -0.22
C HIS A 16 7.82 0.38 1.10
N SER A 17 9.14 0.58 1.09
CA SER A 17 10.00 0.59 2.25
C SER A 17 9.57 1.78 3.11
N HIS A 18 8.81 1.46 4.15
CA HIS A 18 8.58 2.29 5.34
C HIS A 18 7.46 3.34 5.31
N GLY A 19 6.35 3.07 4.61
CA GLY A 19 5.18 3.96 4.66
C GLY A 19 3.82 3.27 4.56
N LYS A 20 3.63 2.02 5.04
CA LYS A 20 2.42 1.18 4.81
C LYS A 20 1.07 1.77 5.27
N GLY A 21 1.03 3.05 5.65
CA GLY A 21 -0.13 3.79 6.05
C GLY A 21 -0.31 5.16 5.42
N MET A 22 0.54 5.61 4.50
CA MET A 22 0.42 6.97 3.96
C MET A 22 0.66 7.02 2.46
N TYR A 23 -0.34 7.54 1.75
CA TYR A 23 -0.49 7.65 0.31
C TYR A 23 -0.50 9.13 -0.10
N ASP A 24 -0.15 9.40 -1.36
CA ASP A 24 -0.15 10.77 -1.89
C ASP A 24 -1.55 11.20 -2.34
N THR A 25 -2.39 10.24 -2.76
CA THR A 25 -3.76 10.51 -3.18
C THR A 25 -4.82 9.83 -2.30
N ALA A 26 -6.00 10.43 -2.25
CA ALA A 26 -7.16 9.87 -1.57
C ALA A 26 -7.60 8.54 -2.20
N ALA A 27 -7.47 8.42 -3.53
CA ALA A 27 -7.86 7.23 -4.28
C ALA A 27 -7.00 6.02 -3.89
N GLU A 28 -5.68 6.18 -3.83
CA GLU A 28 -4.77 5.10 -3.41
C GLU A 28 -5.00 4.70 -1.94
N ALA A 29 -5.27 5.69 -1.07
CA ALA A 29 -5.63 5.39 0.32
C ALA A 29 -6.96 4.65 0.42
N GLN A 30 -7.95 5.00 -0.40
CA GLN A 30 -9.26 4.35 -0.38
C GLN A 30 -9.15 2.91 -0.90
N GLU A 31 -8.47 2.70 -2.03
CA GLU A 31 -8.24 1.36 -2.56
C GLU A 31 -7.53 0.48 -1.52
N ARG A 32 -6.53 1.03 -0.83
CA ARG A 32 -5.90 0.28 0.25
C ARG A 32 -6.84 0.05 1.42
N ALA A 33 -7.66 1.02 1.80
CA ALA A 33 -8.64 0.90 2.88
C ALA A 33 -9.57 -0.29 2.61
N ASP A 34 -10.10 -0.39 1.40
CA ASP A 34 -10.96 -1.49 0.96
C ASP A 34 -10.21 -2.84 0.99
N GLN A 35 -8.94 -2.87 0.55
CA GLN A 35 -8.11 -4.08 0.62
C GLN A 35 -7.84 -4.54 2.05
N ILE A 36 -7.76 -3.62 3.03
CA ILE A 36 -7.46 -3.94 4.43
C ILE A 36 -8.68 -4.01 5.34
N GLY A 37 -9.89 -3.77 4.81
CA GLY A 37 -11.12 -3.76 5.59
C GLY A 37 -11.25 -2.53 6.50
N CYS A 38 -10.84 -1.37 5.99
CA CYS A 38 -11.09 -0.06 6.58
C CYS A 38 -12.08 0.71 5.70
N ASP A 39 -13.12 1.29 6.32
CA ASP A 39 -14.21 1.97 5.59
C ASP A 39 -13.96 3.47 5.40
N THR A 40 -12.83 3.99 5.87
CA THR A 40 -12.56 5.44 5.89
C THR A 40 -11.10 5.74 5.59
N ILE A 41 -10.85 6.88 4.95
CA ILE A 41 -9.52 7.45 4.74
C ILE A 41 -9.34 8.72 5.57
N HIS A 42 -8.13 8.96 6.04
CA HIS A 42 -7.77 10.12 6.85
C HIS A 42 -6.66 10.95 6.20
N ARG A 43 -6.86 12.26 6.07
CA ARG A 43 -5.82 13.16 5.53
C ARG A 43 -4.98 13.74 6.68
N ASN A 44 -3.68 13.48 6.66
CA ASN A 44 -2.71 14.03 7.62
C ASN A 44 -1.57 14.75 6.88
N ASN A 45 -1.40 16.04 7.13
CA ASN A 45 -0.30 16.87 6.58
C ASN A 45 -0.11 16.71 5.05
N GLY A 46 -1.21 16.64 4.31
CA GLY A 46 -1.18 16.48 2.84
C GLY A 46 -1.08 15.05 2.33
N ARG A 47 -0.88 14.06 3.21
CA ARG A 47 -0.89 12.63 2.88
C ARG A 47 -2.19 11.97 3.33
N TRP A 48 -2.50 10.80 2.77
CA TRP A 48 -3.74 10.06 2.99
C TRP A 48 -3.46 8.71 3.63
N MET A 49 -4.20 8.38 4.68
CA MET A 49 -4.06 7.12 5.42
C MET A 49 -5.30 6.24 5.19
N PRO A 50 -5.14 4.93 4.97
CA PRO A 50 -6.23 4.05 4.56
C PRO A 50 -7.12 3.57 5.71
N CYS A 51 -7.17 4.29 6.84
CA CYS A 51 -8.04 4.03 7.98
C CYS A 51 -8.27 5.36 8.74
N ARG A 52 -9.17 5.37 9.72
CA ARG A 52 -9.43 6.55 10.57
C ARG A 52 -8.17 7.04 11.30
N ASP A 53 -7.36 6.10 11.78
CA ASP A 53 -6.17 6.37 12.56
C ASP A 53 -5.11 5.27 12.39
N GLU A 54 -3.87 5.59 12.78
CA GLU A 54 -2.73 4.69 12.66
C GLU A 54 -2.92 3.40 13.49
N ARG A 55 -3.64 3.47 14.62
CA ARG A 55 -3.89 2.28 15.43
C ARG A 55 -4.82 1.31 14.71
N GLN A 56 -5.91 1.80 14.11
CA GLN A 56 -6.81 0.97 13.30
C GLN A 56 -6.06 0.34 12.13
N LEU A 57 -5.23 1.11 11.44
CA LEU A 57 -4.37 0.61 10.37
C LEU A 57 -3.49 -0.55 10.84
N HIS A 58 -2.76 -0.37 11.96
CA HIS A 58 -1.90 -1.43 12.50
C HIS A 58 -2.70 -2.68 12.90
N GLN A 59 -3.92 -2.53 13.41
CA GLN A 59 -4.78 -3.66 13.73
C GLN A 59 -5.15 -4.45 12.47
N GLN A 60 -5.58 -3.78 11.40
CA GLN A 60 -5.96 -4.47 10.17
C GLN A 60 -4.76 -5.12 9.48
N LEU A 61 -3.61 -4.42 9.42
CA LEU A 61 -2.39 -5.00 8.85
C LEU A 61 -1.89 -6.23 9.62
N ARG A 62 -2.18 -6.33 10.92
CA ARG A 62 -1.88 -7.53 11.72
C ARG A 62 -2.81 -8.69 11.41
N LYS A 63 -4.08 -8.44 11.06
CA LYS A 63 -5.02 -9.50 10.67
C LYS A 63 -4.71 -10.11 9.30
N GLN A 64 -4.00 -9.37 8.44
CA GLN A 64 -3.57 -9.85 7.12
C GLN A 64 -2.25 -10.63 7.12
N ARG A 65 -1.68 -10.90 8.30
CA ARG A 65 -0.41 -11.61 8.45
C ARG A 65 -0.66 -13.06 8.83
#